data_AF-A0A2H8TE36-F1
#
_entry.id   AF-A0A2H8TE36-F1
#
_cell.length_a   1.000
_cell.length_b   1.000
_cell.length_c   1.000
_cell.angle_alpha   90.00
_cell.angle_beta   90.00
_cell.angle_gamma   90.00
#
_symmetry.space_group_name_H-M   'P 1'
#
loop_
_entity.id
_entity.type
_entity.pdbx_description
1 polymer ?
#
loop_
_entity_poly.entity_id
_entity_poly.type
_entity_poly.pdbx_seq_one_letter_code
_entity_poly.pdbx_strand_id
1 'polypeptide(L)'
;MTFNFFNVRKLYTKTALYKNVQLTKDRFPNLKRGSYAKVDSTDVEFFKSLVGVNNFITGEEVKSYNEDWLKSISGFSKYVLKPKTTEQVSSILKYCYKRGIAVCIQGGNTGLVGGSIPVFDEVILSTSAMNKIISFNKISGVLVCQAGCVLENLMNYVQNEGFIIPFDLGAKGTCQIGGNLATNAGGLRLIKYGSLQGSVLGLQAVVLLMIIQFKI
;
A
#
# COMPACT_ATOMS: atom_id res chain seq x y z
N MET A 1 6.24 30.61 54.77
CA MET A 1 5.65 29.50 54.00
C MET A 1 6.14 29.62 52.57
N THR A 2 7.34 29.12 52.30
CA THR A 2 8.04 29.23 51.02
C THR A 2 7.81 27.94 50.23
N PHE A 3 7.04 28.02 49.15
CA PHE A 3 6.80 26.88 48.26
C PHE A 3 8.01 26.68 47.33
N ASN A 4 8.67 25.53 47.49
CA ASN A 4 9.79 25.09 46.65
C ASN A 4 9.30 24.74 45.23
N PHE A 5 9.74 25.52 44.24
CA PHE A 5 9.68 25.16 42.82
C PHE A 5 10.76 24.11 42.51
N PHE A 6 10.52 22.86 42.90
CA PHE A 6 11.33 21.73 42.46
C PHE A 6 10.52 20.86 41.48
N ASN A 7 11.02 20.83 40.24
CA ASN A 7 11.07 19.63 39.39
C ASN A 7 9.83 19.23 38.54
N VAL A 8 9.43 20.08 37.58
CA VAL A 8 8.50 19.69 36.48
C VAL A 8 9.23 19.27 35.19
N ARG A 9 10.53 18.94 35.24
CA ARG A 9 11.34 18.63 34.03
C ARG A 9 11.71 17.16 33.83
N LYS A 10 10.97 16.21 34.42
CA LYS A 10 11.30 14.77 34.38
C LYS A 10 10.15 13.84 33.98
N LEU A 11 9.34 14.21 32.98
CA LEU A 11 8.26 13.34 32.47
C LEU A 11 8.31 13.03 30.96
N TYR A 12 9.43 13.31 30.27
CA TYR A 12 9.61 12.93 28.86
C TYR A 12 10.89 12.11 28.60
N THR A 13 11.23 11.22 29.53
CA THR A 13 12.05 10.05 29.19
C THR A 13 11.15 8.82 29.16
N LYS A 14 10.22 8.79 28.20
CA LYS A 14 9.80 7.51 27.63
C LYS A 14 10.81 7.21 26.54
N THR A 15 11.82 6.43 26.90
CA THR A 15 12.25 5.31 26.07
C THR A 15 10.96 4.63 25.62
N ALA A 16 10.42 5.04 24.46
CA ALA A 16 9.39 4.28 23.80
C ALA A 16 10.10 2.98 23.43
N LEU A 17 10.02 2.02 24.34
CA LEU A 17 10.32 0.63 24.12
C LEU A 17 9.65 0.29 22.79
N TYR A 18 10.44 0.18 21.72
CA TYR A 18 10.01 -0.45 20.49
C TYR A 18 9.77 -1.91 20.87
N LYS A 19 8.59 -2.18 21.43
CA LYS A 19 8.09 -3.53 21.61
C LYS A 19 8.08 -4.10 20.19
N ASN A 20 8.88 -5.12 19.93
CA ASN A 20 8.78 -5.86 18.68
C ASN A 20 7.31 -6.23 18.49
N VAL A 21 6.72 -5.75 17.39
CA VAL A 21 5.30 -5.98 17.10
C VAL A 21 5.14 -7.49 16.91
N GLN A 22 4.23 -8.10 17.68
CA GLN A 22 4.00 -9.53 17.61
C GLN A 22 3.43 -9.90 16.23
N LEU A 23 3.89 -11.03 15.67
CA LEU A 23 3.39 -11.51 14.39
C LEU A 23 1.89 -11.83 14.51
N THR A 24 1.12 -11.50 13.48
CA THR A 24 -0.34 -11.71 13.44
C THR A 24 -0.70 -13.18 13.68
N LYS A 25 0.07 -14.11 13.09
CA LYS A 25 -0.09 -15.56 13.31
C LYS A 25 0.08 -15.98 14.77
N ASP A 26 0.96 -15.31 15.52
CA ASP A 26 1.24 -15.64 16.92
C ASP A 26 0.22 -15.00 17.85
N ARG A 27 -0.31 -13.83 17.46
CA ARG A 27 -1.37 -13.12 18.17
C ARG A 27 -2.72 -13.84 18.06
N PHE A 28 -2.99 -14.51 16.93
CA PHE A 28 -4.22 -15.24 16.67
C PHE A 28 -3.93 -16.73 16.40
N PRO A 29 -3.76 -17.56 17.44
CA PRO A 29 -3.30 -18.95 17.29
C PRO A 29 -4.28 -19.86 16.53
N ASN A 30 -5.56 -19.49 16.48
CA ASN A 30 -6.58 -20.22 15.73
C ASN A 30 -6.55 -19.92 14.22
N LEU A 31 -5.78 -18.92 13.80
CA LEU A 31 -5.67 -18.52 12.41
C LEU A 31 -4.77 -19.50 11.67
N LYS A 32 -5.34 -20.19 10.68
CA LYS A 32 -4.61 -21.15 9.85
C LYS A 32 -4.22 -20.52 8.53
N ARG A 33 -2.99 -20.78 8.10
CA ARG A 33 -2.53 -20.43 6.75
C ARG A 33 -3.32 -21.23 5.72
N GLY A 34 -3.82 -20.56 4.69
CA GLY A 34 -4.50 -21.22 3.57
C GLY A 34 -3.59 -22.15 2.77
N SER A 35 -4.18 -22.94 1.89
CA SER A 35 -3.50 -23.90 0.98
C SER A 35 -2.78 -23.20 -0.19
N TYR A 36 -1.89 -22.27 0.14
CA TYR A 36 -1.05 -21.56 -0.83
C TYR A 36 0.32 -22.23 -0.95
N ALA A 37 0.95 -22.15 -2.11
CA ALA A 37 2.35 -22.52 -2.27
C ALA A 37 3.26 -21.62 -1.43
N LYS A 38 4.45 -22.14 -1.11
CA LYS A 38 5.55 -21.34 -0.55
C LYS A 38 6.46 -20.93 -1.69
N VAL A 39 7.00 -19.73 -1.60
CA VAL A 39 7.97 -19.20 -2.57
C VAL A 39 9.27 -19.99 -2.47
N ASP A 40 9.72 -20.55 -3.59
CA ASP A 40 11.00 -21.25 -3.74
C ASP A 40 12.03 -20.41 -4.53
N SER A 41 13.21 -20.97 -4.80
CA SER A 41 14.28 -20.26 -5.51
C SER A 41 13.91 -19.89 -6.96
N THR A 42 13.12 -20.73 -7.63
CA THR A 42 12.70 -20.48 -9.02
C THR A 42 11.70 -19.33 -9.09
N ASP A 43 10.80 -19.24 -8.09
CA ASP A 43 9.87 -18.12 -7.93
C ASP A 43 10.65 -16.80 -7.71
N VAL A 44 11.69 -16.83 -6.86
CA VAL A 44 12.55 -15.66 -6.58
C VAL A 44 13.29 -15.19 -7.83
N GLU A 45 13.87 -16.10 -8.61
CA GLU A 45 14.55 -15.77 -9.87
C GLU A 45 13.58 -15.14 -10.88
N PHE A 46 12.38 -15.72 -11.02
CA PHE A 46 11.34 -15.15 -11.87
C PHE A 46 10.99 -13.72 -11.46
N PHE A 47 10.71 -13.49 -10.17
CA PHE A 47 10.38 -12.15 -9.68
C PHE A 47 11.52 -11.15 -9.89
N LYS A 48 12.76 -11.53 -9.59
CA LYS A 48 13.94 -10.69 -9.83
C LYS A 48 14.11 -10.32 -11.30
N SER A 49 13.90 -11.26 -12.21
CA SER A 49 13.98 -11.02 -13.65
C SER A 49 12.93 -10.01 -14.13
N LEU A 50 11.75 -10.01 -13.50
CA LEU A 50 10.60 -9.22 -13.93
C LEU A 50 10.62 -7.78 -13.39
N VAL A 51 10.89 -7.59 -12.08
CA VAL A 51 10.93 -6.24 -11.47
C VAL A 51 12.33 -5.62 -11.43
N GLY A 52 13.38 -6.44 -11.57
CA GLY A 52 14.77 -6.04 -11.42
C GLY A 52 15.23 -6.04 -9.96
N VAL A 53 16.54 -6.18 -9.75
CA VAL A 53 17.15 -6.35 -8.42
C VAL A 53 16.80 -5.22 -7.45
N ASN A 54 16.80 -3.97 -7.91
CA ASN A 54 16.51 -2.80 -7.06
C ASN A 54 15.04 -2.69 -6.63
N ASN A 55 14.14 -3.42 -7.29
CA ASN A 55 12.70 -3.40 -7.01
C ASN A 55 12.23 -4.72 -6.37
N PHE A 56 13.16 -5.60 -6.03
CA PHE A 56 12.92 -6.85 -5.32
C PHE A 56 13.54 -6.77 -3.94
N ILE A 57 12.73 -6.54 -2.91
CA ILE A 57 13.21 -6.28 -1.54
C ILE A 57 13.18 -7.58 -0.73
N THR A 58 14.27 -7.82 0.00
CA THR A 58 14.46 -8.97 0.90
C THR A 58 15.24 -8.55 2.14
N GLY A 59 15.32 -9.44 3.14
CA GLY A 59 16.09 -9.18 4.36
C GLY A 59 15.41 -8.18 5.29
N GLU A 60 16.19 -7.34 5.96
CA GLU A 60 15.70 -6.46 7.01
C GLU A 60 14.76 -5.35 6.51
N GLU A 61 14.93 -4.89 5.27
CA GLU A 61 14.10 -3.82 4.68
C GLU A 61 12.61 -4.22 4.61
N VAL A 62 12.32 -5.52 4.45
CA VAL A 62 10.96 -6.07 4.39
C VAL A 62 10.19 -5.83 5.68
N LYS A 63 10.87 -5.65 6.83
CA LYS A 63 10.24 -5.42 8.13
C LYS A 63 9.27 -4.23 8.10
N SER A 64 9.67 -3.15 7.43
CA SER A 64 8.85 -1.93 7.28
C SER A 64 7.55 -2.13 6.49
N TYR A 65 7.50 -3.15 5.63
CA TYR A 65 6.32 -3.51 4.84
C TYR A 65 5.42 -4.50 5.59
N ASN A 66 5.96 -5.26 6.54
CA ASN A 66 5.21 -6.20 7.36
C ASN A 66 4.49 -5.54 8.54
N GLU A 67 5.00 -4.42 9.07
CA GLU A 67 4.39 -3.72 10.20
C GLU A 67 3.30 -2.73 9.73
N ASP A 68 2.17 -2.70 10.42
CA ASP A 68 1.10 -1.74 10.12
C ASP A 68 1.42 -0.34 10.65
N TRP A 69 0.63 0.65 10.19
CA TRP A 69 0.78 2.05 10.61
C TRP A 69 0.71 2.24 12.13
N LEU A 70 -0.16 1.48 12.81
CA LEU A 70 -0.36 1.58 14.26
C LEU A 70 0.69 0.78 15.07
N LYS A 71 1.57 0.03 14.39
CA LYS A 71 2.54 -0.89 15.02
C LYS A 71 1.87 -1.87 15.99
N SER A 72 0.68 -2.31 15.61
CA SER A 72 -0.20 -3.18 16.39
C SER A 72 -0.17 -4.64 15.90
N ILE A 73 0.15 -4.85 14.62
CA ILE A 73 0.20 -6.14 13.96
C ILE A 73 1.37 -6.20 12.98
N SER A 74 1.94 -7.38 12.79
CA SER A 74 3.08 -7.58 11.90
C SER A 74 2.93 -8.87 11.08
N GLY A 75 3.19 -8.79 9.79
CA GLY A 75 3.22 -9.92 8.88
C GLY A 75 4.54 -10.69 8.90
N PHE A 76 4.60 -11.79 8.15
CA PHE A 76 5.77 -12.66 8.04
C PHE A 76 6.22 -12.84 6.58
N SER A 77 6.00 -11.84 5.74
CA SER A 77 6.48 -11.88 4.36
C SER A 77 8.00 -11.76 4.31
N LYS A 78 8.60 -12.42 3.31
CA LYS A 78 10.04 -12.39 3.04
C LYS A 78 10.39 -11.57 1.79
N TYR A 79 9.40 -11.22 0.98
CA TYR A 79 9.60 -10.69 -0.37
C TYR A 79 8.65 -9.54 -0.64
N VAL A 80 9.20 -8.40 -1.09
CA VAL A 80 8.42 -7.29 -1.62
C VAL A 80 8.79 -7.05 -3.07
N LEU A 81 7.77 -6.94 -3.92
CA LEU A 81 7.88 -6.64 -5.34
C LEU A 81 7.41 -5.21 -5.58
N LYS A 82 8.23 -4.40 -6.27
CA LYS A 82 7.91 -3.01 -6.63
C LYS A 82 7.80 -2.85 -8.15
N PRO A 83 6.73 -3.36 -8.79
CA PRO A 83 6.53 -3.19 -10.22
C PRO A 83 6.42 -1.70 -10.59
N LYS A 84 6.84 -1.36 -11.82
CA LYS A 84 6.80 -0.01 -12.40
C LYS A 84 5.71 0.14 -13.47
N THR A 85 5.25 -0.98 -14.04
CA THR A 85 4.27 -0.99 -15.12
C THR A 85 3.13 -1.97 -14.87
N THR A 86 2.02 -1.77 -15.56
CA THR A 86 0.83 -2.63 -15.45
C THR A 86 1.11 -4.05 -15.97
N GLU A 87 1.98 -4.18 -16.98
CA GLU A 87 2.39 -5.45 -17.58
C GLU A 87 3.19 -6.29 -16.58
N GLN A 88 4.05 -5.65 -15.77
CA GLN A 88 4.76 -6.32 -14.69
C GLN A 88 3.78 -6.82 -13.63
N VAL A 89 2.81 -5.99 -13.21
CA VAL A 89 1.76 -6.41 -12.27
C VAL A 89 0.98 -7.62 -12.81
N SER A 90 0.55 -7.56 -14.07
CA SER A 90 -0.16 -8.67 -14.73
C SER A 90 0.67 -9.94 -14.79
N SER A 91 1.95 -9.84 -15.13
CA SER A 91 2.86 -10.99 -15.20
C SER A 91 3.11 -11.62 -13.82
N ILE A 92 3.29 -10.80 -12.78
CA ILE A 92 3.42 -11.27 -11.38
C ILE A 92 2.14 -12.00 -10.96
N LEU A 93 0.97 -11.38 -11.12
CA LEU A 93 -0.29 -11.96 -10.66
C LEU A 93 -0.63 -13.25 -11.42
N LYS A 94 -0.36 -13.30 -12.73
CA LYS A 94 -0.52 -14.52 -13.55
C LYS A 94 0.39 -15.65 -13.07
N TYR A 95 1.64 -15.33 -12.72
CA TYR A 95 2.57 -16.32 -12.18
C TYR A 95 2.13 -16.83 -10.81
N CYS A 96 1.80 -15.92 -9.88
CA CYS A 96 1.31 -16.27 -8.56
C CYS A 96 0.02 -17.10 -8.63
N TYR A 97 -0.90 -16.78 -9.55
CA TYR A 97 -2.11 -17.57 -9.77
C TYR A 97 -1.78 -19.01 -10.19
N LYS A 98 -0.91 -19.20 -11.19
CA LYS A 98 -0.51 -20.53 -11.67
C LYS A 98 0.20 -21.35 -10.58
N ARG A 99 1.01 -20.70 -9.75
CA ARG A 99 1.74 -21.34 -8.65
C ARG A 99 0.91 -21.50 -7.38
N GLY A 100 -0.24 -20.82 -7.27
CA GLY A 100 -1.02 -20.77 -6.04
C GLY A 100 -0.32 -19.99 -4.92
N ILE A 101 0.44 -18.94 -5.24
CA ILE A 101 1.12 -18.07 -4.27
C ILE A 101 0.18 -16.93 -3.88
N ALA A 102 0.03 -16.69 -2.57
CA ALA A 102 -0.76 -15.57 -2.06
C ALA A 102 -0.02 -14.24 -2.21
N VAL A 103 -0.76 -13.18 -2.53
CA VAL A 103 -0.23 -11.82 -2.76
C VAL A 103 -0.96 -10.83 -1.87
N CYS A 104 -0.21 -9.98 -1.16
CA CYS A 104 -0.73 -8.85 -0.40
C CYS A 104 -0.40 -7.55 -1.16
N ILE A 105 -1.42 -6.83 -1.62
CA ILE A 105 -1.21 -5.57 -2.35
C ILE A 105 -1.07 -4.43 -1.34
N GLN A 106 -0.02 -3.63 -1.48
CA GLN A 106 0.30 -2.56 -0.55
C GLN A 106 0.54 -1.22 -1.26
N GLY A 107 -0.19 -0.18 -0.85
CA GLY A 107 0.03 1.19 -1.27
C GLY A 107 1.01 1.92 -0.35
N GLY A 108 0.56 3.03 0.25
CA GLY A 108 1.35 3.82 1.22
C GLY A 108 1.44 3.23 2.63
N ASN A 109 0.87 2.04 2.87
CA ASN A 109 0.79 1.38 4.19
C ASN A 109 0.25 2.28 5.34
N THR A 110 -0.73 3.15 5.02
CA THR A 110 -1.37 4.05 6.01
C THR A 110 -2.75 3.55 6.45
N GLY A 111 -3.08 2.29 6.19
CA GLY A 111 -4.34 1.67 6.57
C GLY A 111 -4.41 1.39 8.06
N LEU A 112 -5.58 1.55 8.67
CA LEU A 112 -5.78 1.42 10.12
C LEU A 112 -6.45 0.12 10.57
N VAL A 113 -6.78 -0.77 9.62
CA VAL A 113 -7.52 -2.02 9.86
C VAL A 113 -6.70 -3.27 9.53
N GLY A 114 -5.41 -3.10 9.23
CA GLY A 114 -4.49 -4.20 8.94
C GLY A 114 -4.59 -4.83 7.54
N GLY A 115 -5.49 -4.35 6.68
CA GLY A 115 -5.63 -4.88 5.31
C GLY A 115 -4.45 -4.60 4.38
N SER A 116 -3.52 -3.72 4.77
CA SER A 116 -2.32 -3.39 3.99
C SER A 116 -1.11 -4.25 4.32
N ILE A 117 -1.20 -5.17 5.29
CA ILE A 117 -0.09 -6.03 5.69
C ILE A 117 -0.44 -7.52 5.48
N PRO A 118 0.56 -8.38 5.23
CA PRO A 118 0.34 -9.81 5.14
C PRO A 118 0.05 -10.42 6.52
N VAL A 119 -0.66 -11.55 6.54
CA VAL A 119 -0.94 -12.29 7.78
C VAL A 119 0.14 -13.34 8.04
N PHE A 120 0.57 -14.02 6.98
CA PHE A 120 1.58 -15.06 6.97
C PHE A 120 2.73 -14.64 6.04
N ASP A 121 3.02 -15.45 5.03
CA ASP A 121 4.14 -15.35 4.08
C ASP A 121 3.69 -14.90 2.68
N GLU A 122 2.57 -14.18 2.59
CA GLU A 122 2.10 -13.63 1.31
C GLU A 122 3.16 -12.70 0.71
N VAL A 123 3.35 -12.76 -0.61
CA VAL A 123 4.28 -11.86 -1.30
C VAL A 123 3.68 -10.46 -1.32
N ILE A 124 4.43 -9.46 -0.85
CA ILE A 124 3.93 -8.07 -0.85
C ILE A 124 4.16 -7.48 -2.24
N LEU A 125 3.10 -6.99 -2.88
CA LEU A 125 3.16 -6.24 -4.13
C LEU A 125 2.94 -4.76 -3.82
N SER A 126 4.03 -4.00 -3.79
CA SER A 126 4.00 -2.56 -3.48
C SER A 126 3.82 -1.73 -4.74
N THR A 127 2.83 -0.85 -4.77
CA THR A 127 2.61 0.08 -5.89
C THR A 127 3.53 1.29 -5.88
N SER A 128 4.41 1.43 -4.89
CA SER A 128 5.25 2.62 -4.67
C SER A 128 6.13 3.02 -5.86
N ALA A 129 6.53 2.08 -6.72
CA ALA A 129 7.31 2.36 -7.93
C ALA A 129 6.46 2.74 -9.16
N MET A 130 5.13 2.61 -9.08
CA MET A 130 4.17 3.08 -10.08
C MET A 130 3.68 4.49 -9.73
N ASN A 131 4.57 5.48 -9.76
CA ASN A 131 4.32 6.83 -9.23
C ASN A 131 4.28 7.94 -10.30
N LYS A 132 4.02 7.60 -11.56
CA LYS A 132 3.99 8.57 -12.66
C LYS A 132 2.60 9.19 -12.87
N ILE A 133 2.59 10.50 -13.14
CA ILE A 133 1.46 11.19 -13.76
C ILE A 133 1.52 10.88 -15.27
N ILE A 134 0.40 10.39 -15.83
CA ILE A 134 0.30 9.96 -17.23
C ILE A 134 -0.14 11.15 -18.10
N SER A 135 -1.17 11.87 -17.68
CA SER A 135 -1.67 13.05 -18.40
C SER A 135 -2.52 13.93 -17.50
N PHE A 136 -2.59 15.23 -17.81
CA PHE A 136 -3.48 16.18 -17.18
C PHE A 136 -4.11 17.10 -18.22
N ASN A 137 -5.45 17.17 -18.24
CA ASN A 137 -6.18 18.05 -19.14
C ASN A 137 -6.60 19.32 -18.39
N LYS A 138 -6.02 20.47 -18.77
CA LYS A 138 -6.27 21.77 -18.12
C LYS A 138 -7.63 22.38 -18.42
N ILE A 139 -8.37 21.86 -19.40
CA ILE A 139 -9.72 22.35 -19.73
C ILE A 139 -10.75 21.60 -18.90
N SER A 140 -10.66 20.27 -18.87
CA SER A 140 -11.61 19.42 -18.15
C SER A 140 -11.23 19.15 -16.69
N GLY A 141 -9.99 19.45 -16.28
CA GLY A 141 -9.46 19.13 -14.96
C GLY A 141 -9.19 17.63 -14.73
N VAL A 142 -9.16 16.82 -15.80
CA VAL A 142 -8.99 15.37 -15.70
C VAL A 142 -7.52 15.01 -15.51
N LEU A 143 -7.21 14.32 -14.41
CA LEU A 143 -5.90 13.80 -14.08
C LEU A 143 -5.86 12.28 -14.25
N VAL A 144 -4.89 11.79 -15.03
CA VAL A 144 -4.59 10.36 -15.17
C VAL A 144 -3.22 10.10 -14.55
N CYS A 145 -3.16 9.19 -13.58
CA CYS A 145 -1.94 8.87 -12.85
C CYS A 145 -1.89 7.38 -12.48
N GLN A 146 -0.71 6.90 -12.12
CA GLN A 146 -0.52 5.55 -11.64
C GLN A 146 -0.94 5.40 -10.16
N ALA A 147 -1.26 4.17 -9.76
CA ALA A 147 -1.79 3.85 -8.43
C ALA A 147 -0.86 4.25 -7.26
N GLY A 148 0.45 4.27 -7.48
CA GLY A 148 1.47 4.60 -6.48
C GLY A 148 1.75 6.08 -6.29
N CYS A 149 1.06 6.98 -7.01
CA CYS A 149 1.22 8.41 -6.79
C CYS A 149 0.76 8.80 -5.38
N VAL A 150 1.62 9.55 -4.67
CA VAL A 150 1.32 10.09 -3.34
C VAL A 150 0.32 11.23 -3.48
N LEU A 151 -0.70 11.27 -2.62
CA LEU A 151 -1.79 12.25 -2.68
C LEU A 151 -1.27 13.69 -2.64
N GLU A 152 -0.36 14.00 -1.71
CA GLU A 152 0.23 15.34 -1.57
C GLU A 152 0.99 15.78 -2.83
N ASN A 153 1.73 14.87 -3.49
CA ASN A 153 2.43 15.19 -4.73
C ASN A 153 1.46 15.56 -5.86
N LEU A 154 0.31 14.86 -5.95
CA LEU A 154 -0.71 15.20 -6.92
C LEU A 154 -1.41 16.51 -6.60
N MET A 155 -1.68 16.79 -5.32
CA MET A 155 -2.23 18.08 -4.89
C MET A 155 -1.32 19.23 -5.31
N ASN A 156 -0.02 19.13 -5.02
CA ASN A 156 0.95 20.15 -5.40
C ASN A 156 1.03 20.33 -6.93
N TYR A 157 1.00 19.23 -7.68
CA TYR A 157 1.02 19.26 -9.14
C TYR A 157 -0.20 20.00 -9.72
N VAL A 158 -1.42 19.66 -9.30
CA VAL A 158 -2.64 20.29 -9.84
C VAL A 158 -2.83 21.71 -9.33
N GLN A 159 -2.33 22.03 -8.14
CA GLN A 159 -2.39 23.39 -7.58
C GLN A 159 -1.60 24.39 -8.41
N ASN A 160 -0.43 23.98 -8.95
CA ASN A 160 0.35 24.81 -9.87
C ASN A 160 -0.40 25.12 -11.17
N GLU A 161 -1.42 24.33 -11.50
CA GLU A 161 -2.26 24.49 -12.68
C GLU A 161 -3.60 25.18 -12.36
N GLY A 162 -3.81 25.62 -11.13
CA GLY A 162 -5.06 26.27 -10.68
C GLY A 162 -6.19 25.31 -10.31
N PHE A 163 -5.89 24.01 -10.18
CA PHE A 163 -6.85 22.97 -9.83
C PHE A 163 -6.63 22.44 -8.42
N ILE A 164 -7.58 21.66 -7.92
CA ILE A 164 -7.51 21.01 -6.61
C ILE A 164 -7.96 19.55 -6.72
N ILE A 165 -7.36 18.68 -5.92
CA ILE A 165 -7.87 17.32 -5.73
C ILE A 165 -9.13 17.38 -4.83
N PRO A 166 -10.22 16.67 -5.20
CA PRO A 166 -11.52 16.77 -4.52
C PRO A 166 -11.57 16.10 -3.14
N PHE A 167 -10.50 15.44 -2.69
CA PHE A 167 -10.43 14.81 -1.38
C PHE A 167 -9.09 15.09 -0.71
N ASP A 168 -9.05 15.07 0.62
CA ASP A 168 -7.86 15.35 1.44
C ASP A 168 -7.89 14.51 2.72
N LEU A 169 -6.74 13.96 3.11
CA LEU A 169 -6.58 13.01 4.19
C LEU A 169 -5.41 13.44 5.07
N GLY A 170 -5.48 13.15 6.38
CA GLY A 170 -4.34 13.38 7.28
C GLY A 170 -3.06 12.64 6.87
N ALA A 171 -3.20 11.54 6.13
CA ALA A 171 -2.10 10.72 5.62
C ALA A 171 -1.57 11.16 4.24
N LYS A 172 -1.94 12.35 3.73
CA LYS A 172 -1.65 12.77 2.34
C LYS A 172 -0.19 12.70 1.91
N GLY A 173 0.76 12.88 2.83
CA GLY A 173 2.20 12.80 2.55
C GLY A 173 2.72 11.39 2.30
N THR A 174 1.89 10.35 2.51
CA THR A 174 2.31 8.96 2.35
C THR A 174 1.25 8.09 1.65
N CYS A 175 -0.04 8.40 1.82
CA CYS A 175 -1.09 7.61 1.18
C CYS A 175 -1.02 7.74 -0.35
N GLN A 176 -1.27 6.62 -1.02
CA GLN A 176 -1.20 6.50 -2.46
C GLN A 176 -2.60 6.40 -3.06
N ILE A 177 -2.81 6.92 -4.27
CA ILE A 177 -4.13 6.99 -4.92
C ILE A 177 -4.80 5.63 -5.06
N GLY A 178 -4.05 4.59 -5.40
CA GLY A 178 -4.59 3.23 -5.49
C GLY A 178 -5.13 2.72 -4.15
N GLY A 179 -4.44 3.02 -3.04
CA GLY A 179 -4.92 2.69 -1.69
C GLY A 179 -6.14 3.50 -1.27
N ASN A 180 -6.17 4.78 -1.64
CA ASN A 180 -7.33 5.65 -1.39
C ASN A 180 -8.57 5.10 -2.11
N LEU A 181 -8.43 4.68 -3.37
CA LEU A 181 -9.52 4.10 -4.15
C LEU A 181 -9.95 2.72 -3.60
N ALA A 182 -9.00 1.83 -3.30
CA ALA A 182 -9.28 0.50 -2.77
C ALA A 182 -10.02 0.54 -1.42
N THR A 183 -9.84 1.60 -0.64
CA THR A 183 -10.50 1.79 0.66
C THR A 183 -11.72 2.71 0.60
N ASN A 184 -12.07 3.23 -0.59
CA ASN A 184 -13.06 4.30 -0.76
C ASN A 184 -12.85 5.45 0.24
N ALA A 185 -11.61 5.97 0.29
CA ALA A 185 -11.23 6.98 1.25
C ALA A 185 -12.10 8.23 1.11
N GLY A 186 -12.62 8.70 2.23
CA GLY A 186 -13.35 9.97 2.31
C GLY A 186 -12.38 11.12 2.54
N GLY A 187 -12.47 11.72 3.73
CA GLY A 187 -11.54 12.74 4.19
C GLY A 187 -12.19 14.09 4.44
N LEU A 188 -11.34 15.10 4.62
CA LEU A 188 -11.73 16.43 5.13
C LEU A 188 -12.66 17.20 4.19
N ARG A 189 -12.64 16.88 2.90
CA ARG A 189 -13.39 17.59 1.85
C ARG A 189 -14.64 16.84 1.34
N LEU A 190 -14.99 15.71 1.99
CA LEU A 190 -16.11 14.85 1.60
C LEU A 190 -17.43 15.63 1.47
N ILE A 191 -17.72 16.56 2.37
CA ILE A 191 -18.99 17.31 2.37
C ILE A 191 -19.12 18.19 1.12
N LYS A 192 -18.01 18.73 0.61
CA LYS A 192 -18.03 19.66 -0.53
C LYS A 192 -18.00 18.95 -1.89
N TYR A 193 -17.21 17.88 -2.00
CA TYR A 193 -16.98 17.20 -3.29
C TYR A 193 -17.54 15.79 -3.36
N GLY A 194 -18.16 15.29 -2.29
CA GLY A 194 -18.74 13.96 -2.22
C GLY A 194 -17.70 12.85 -2.01
N SER A 195 -18.15 11.62 -2.24
CA SER A 195 -17.32 10.42 -2.15
C SER A 195 -16.27 10.36 -3.27
N LEU A 196 -15.13 9.75 -2.98
CA LEU A 196 -14.10 9.45 -3.97
C LEU A 196 -14.65 8.67 -5.17
N GLN A 197 -15.59 7.76 -4.95
CA GLN A 197 -16.26 7.00 -6.02
C GLN A 197 -16.95 7.91 -7.04
N GLY A 198 -17.54 9.02 -6.61
CA GLY A 198 -18.19 9.98 -7.51
C GLY A 198 -17.20 10.84 -8.30
N SER A 199 -15.94 10.93 -7.84
CA SER A 199 -14.89 11.72 -8.49
C SER A 199 -14.03 10.92 -9.47
N VAL A 200 -14.10 9.58 -9.44
CA VAL A 200 -13.28 8.71 -10.30
C VAL A 200 -14.00 8.48 -11.62
N LEU A 201 -13.36 8.91 -12.71
CA LEU A 201 -13.91 8.78 -14.07
C LEU A 201 -13.59 7.43 -14.73
N GLY A 202 -12.54 6.74 -14.27
CA GLY A 202 -12.12 5.46 -14.81
C GLY A 202 -10.95 4.86 -14.02
N LEU A 203 -10.77 3.55 -14.16
CA LEU A 203 -9.67 2.82 -13.54
C LEU A 203 -9.18 1.72 -14.50
N GLN A 204 -7.88 1.44 -14.42
CA GLN A 204 -7.28 0.26 -15.04
C GLN A 204 -6.98 -0.75 -13.93
N ALA A 205 -7.67 -1.89 -13.95
CA ALA A 205 -7.45 -2.97 -12.98
C ALA A 205 -6.83 -4.18 -13.66
N VAL A 206 -5.92 -4.85 -12.94
CA VAL A 206 -5.40 -6.16 -13.33
C VAL A 206 -6.18 -7.21 -12.53
N VAL A 207 -6.91 -8.06 -13.23
CA VAL A 207 -7.66 -9.17 -12.63
C VAL A 207 -6.88 -10.48 -12.77
N LEU A 208 -7.02 -11.38 -11.80
CA LEU A 208 -6.29 -12.66 -11.74
C LEU A 208 -6.68 -13.63 -12.85
N LEU A 209 -7.92 -13.59 -13.31
CA LEU A 209 -8.44 -14.47 -14.35
C LEU A 209 -9.61 -13.81 -15.09
N MET A 210 -9.61 -13.89 -16.41
CA MET A 210 -10.73 -13.53 -17.27
C MET A 210 -11.03 -14.73 -18.17
N ILE A 211 -11.84 -15.68 -17.68
CA ILE A 211 -12.38 -16.76 -18.51
C ILE A 211 -13.61 -16.18 -19.22
N ILE A 212 -13.50 -15.96 -20.52
CA ILE A 212 -14.66 -15.65 -21.38
C ILE A 212 -14.96 -16.93 -22.15
N GLN A 213 -15.98 -17.67 -21.73
CA GLN A 213 -16.54 -18.74 -22.55
C GLN A 213 -17.63 -18.16 -23.44
N PHE A 214 -17.40 -18.18 -24.75
CA PHE A 214 -18.47 -17.99 -25.72
C PHE A 214 -19.15 -19.34 -25.94
N LYS A 215 -20.45 -19.39 -25.73
CA LYS A 215 -21.28 -20.42 -26.35
C LYS A 215 -21.54 -19.95 -27.79
N ILE A 216 -21.08 -20.71 -28.77
CA ILE A 216 -21.58 -20.59 -30.15
C ILE A 216 -22.96 -21.24 -30.18
#